data_AF-A0A1R1FS17-F1
#
_entry.id   AF-A0A1R1FS17-F1
#
_cell.length_a   1.000
_cell.length_b   1.000
_cell.length_c   1.000
_cell.angle_alpha   90.00
_cell.angle_beta   90.00
_cell.angle_gamma   90.00
#
_symmetry.space_group_name_H-M   'P 1'
#
loop_
_entity.id
_entity.type
_entity.pdbx_description
1 polymer ?
#
loop_
_entity_poly.entity_id
_entity_poly.type
_entity_poly.pdbx_seq_one_letter_code
_entity_poly.pdbx_strand_id
1 'polypeptide(L)' 'MTFYGLALIATTAILIIIGVRSKRKVILRWGIASLILLLVLIIPSFIMGFMDGFADGWSAR' A
#
# COMPACT_ATOMS: atom_id res chain seq x y z
N MET A 1 12.43 -4.31 -1.84
CA MET A 1 11.16 -4.10 -1.10
C MET A 1 11.15 -4.85 0.25
N THR A 2 12.11 -4.64 1.16
CA THR A 2 12.45 -5.69 2.14
C THR A 2 12.23 -5.40 3.62
N PHE A 3 12.10 -4.15 4.06
CA PHE A 3 11.81 -3.85 5.48
C PHE A 3 10.83 -2.68 5.65
N TYR A 4 11.10 -1.57 4.96
CA TYR A 4 10.26 -0.36 5.02
C TYR A 4 8.82 -0.58 4.53
N GLY A 5 8.62 -1.40 3.50
CA GLY A 5 7.27 -1.73 3.01
C GLY A 5 6.47 -2.55 4.02
N LEU A 6 7.09 -3.55 4.63
CA LEU A 6 6.46 -4.35 5.69
C LEU A 6 6.16 -3.52 6.93
N ALA A 7 7.09 -2.65 7.34
CA ALA A 7 6.89 -1.72 8.45
C ALA A 7 5.72 -0.75 8.19
N LEU A 8 5.61 -0.24 6.95
CA LEU A 8 4.52 0.65 6.55
C LEU A 8 3.15 -0.07 6.56
N ILE A 9 3.08 -1.31 6.05
CA ILE A 9 1.87 -2.14 6.10
C ILE A 9 1.46 -2.40 7.56
N ALA A 10 2.40 -2.84 8.40
CA ALA A 10 2.15 -3.13 9.80
C ALA A 10 1.69 -1.89 10.58
N THR A 11 2.35 -0.76 10.36
CA THR A 11 1.99 0.53 11.00
C THR A 11 0.59 0.97 10.58
N THR A 12 0.27 0.85 9.29
CA THR A 12 -1.06 1.18 8.75
C THR A 12 -2.14 0.32 9.42
N ALA A 13 -1.91 -0.99 9.52
CA ALA A 13 -2.84 -1.91 10.17
C ALA A 13 -3.05 -1.57 11.65
N ILE A 14 -1.97 -1.29 12.39
CA ILE A 14 -2.03 -0.92 13.81
C ILE A 14 -2.82 0.38 14.00
N LEU A 15 -2.55 1.41 13.19
CA LEU A 15 -3.26 2.69 13.25
C LEU A 15 -4.76 2.53 13.01
N ILE A 16 -5.16 1.70 12.04
CA ILE A 16 -6.57 1.42 11.77
C ILE A 16 -7.21 0.66 12.94
N ILE A 17 -6.57 -0.41 13.44
CA ILE A 17 -7.09 -1.20 14.55
C ILE A 17 -7.25 -0.35 15.82
N ILE A 18 -6.23 0.43 16.17
CA ILE A 18 -6.28 1.32 17.34
C ILE A 18 -7.32 2.42 17.12
N GLY A 19 -7.37 3.02 15.93
CA GLY A 19 -8.35 4.06 15.60
C GLY A 19 -9.79 3.59 15.72
N VAL A 20 -10.08 2.38 15.24
CA VAL A 20 -11.41 1.74 15.36
C VAL A 20 -11.70 1.38 16.80
N ARG A 21 -10.79 0.68 17.51
CA ARG A 21 -11.01 0.24 18.90
C ARG A 21 -11.17 1.40 19.88
N SER A 22 -10.36 2.44 19.73
CA SER A 22 -10.40 3.62 20.62
C SER A 22 -11.49 4.61 20.25
N LYS A 23 -12.22 4.41 19.13
CA LYS A 23 -13.16 5.37 18.52
C LYS A 23 -12.56 6.77 18.29
N ARG A 24 -11.21 6.88 18.29
CA ARG A 24 -10.51 8.15 18.08
C ARG A 24 -10.43 8.44 16.58
N LYS A 25 -11.33 9.30 16.11
CA LYS A 25 -11.41 9.75 14.70
C LYS A 25 -10.07 10.25 14.16
N VAL A 26 -9.24 10.88 14.98
CA VAL A 26 -7.91 11.38 14.58
C VAL A 26 -6.98 10.22 14.20
N ILE A 27 -6.89 9.17 15.03
CA ILE A 27 -6.02 8.02 14.76
C ILE A 27 -6.50 7.26 13.53
N LEU A 28 -7.83 7.13 13.37
CA LEU A 28 -8.40 6.52 12.17
C LEU A 28 -8.06 7.31 10.90
N ARG A 29 -8.12 8.66 10.94
CA ARG A 29 -7.71 9.52 9.82
C ARG A 29 -6.23 9.32 9.46
N TRP A 30 -5.35 9.18 10.45
CA TRP A 30 -3.95 8.86 10.21
C TRP A 30 -3.76 7.47 9.60
N GLY A 31 -4.54 6.47 10.03
CA GLY A 31 -4.56 5.15 9.41
C GLY A 31 -5.00 5.18 7.94
N ILE A 32 -6.04 5.96 7.62
CA ILE A 32 -6.51 6.14 6.24
C ILE A 32 -5.47 6.89 5.38
N ALA A 33 -4.85 7.95 5.91
CA ALA A 33 -3.80 8.67 5.20
C ALA A 33 -2.59 7.77 4.90
N SER A 34 -2.19 6.94 5.88
CA SER A 34 -1.13 5.93 5.70
C SER A 34 -1.50 4.89 4.64
N LEU A 35 -2.77 4.47 4.60
CA LEU A 35 -3.28 3.55 3.58
C LEU A 35 -3.23 4.16 2.17
N ILE A 36 -3.60 5.43 2.02
CA ILE A 36 -3.52 6.14 0.75
C ILE A 36 -2.06 6.24 0.28
N LEU A 37 -1.15 6.60 1.18
CA LEU A 37 0.29 6.65 0.86
C LEU A 37 0.80 5.28 0.37
N LEU A 38 0.37 4.21 1.03
CA LEU A 38 0.73 2.85 0.68
C LEU A 38 0.24 2.47 -0.72
N LEU A 39 -1.00 2.83 -1.07
CA LEU A 39 -1.54 2.64 -2.42
C LEU A 39 -0.73 3.43 -3.46
N VAL A 40 -0.45 4.71 -3.21
CA VAL A 40 0.33 5.55 -4.13
C VAL A 40 1.73 5.00 -4.37
N LEU A 41 2.35 4.37 -3.37
CA LEU A 41 3.68 3.75 -3.51
C LEU A 41 3.65 2.41 -4.26
N ILE A 42 2.58 1.62 -4.09
CA ILE A 42 2.46 0.31 -4.74
C ILE A 42 1.97 0.40 -6.19
N ILE A 43 1.05 1.34 -6.49
CA ILE A 43 0.40 1.45 -7.81
C ILE A 43 1.43 1.59 -8.96
N PRO A 44 2.46 2.45 -8.90
CA PRO A 44 3.45 2.56 -9.98
C PRO A 44 4.20 1.25 -10.21
N SER A 45 4.58 0.57 -9.12
CA SER A 45 5.28 -0.72 -9.17
C SER A 45 4.39 -1.80 -9.79
N PHE A 46 3.11 -1.80 -9.44
CA PHE A 46 2.11 -2.70 -10.01
C PHE A 46 1.88 -2.44 -11.51
N ILE A 47 1.75 -1.18 -11.92
CA ILE A 47 1.58 -0.79 -13.32
C ILE A 47 2.82 -1.18 -14.14
N MET A 48 4.03 -0.91 -13.64
CA MET A 48 5.27 -1.30 -14.33
C MET A 48 5.36 -2.81 -14.51
N GLY A 49 5.17 -3.59 -13.44
CA GLY A 49 5.20 -5.07 -13.55
C GLY A 49 4.10 -5.62 -14.45
N PHE A 50 2.93 -4.97 -14.50
CA PHE A 50 1.88 -5.33 -15.44
C PHE A 50 2.28 -5.00 -16.89
N MET A 51 2.83 -3.81 -17.16
CA MET A 51 3.33 -3.44 -18.49
C MET A 51 4.45 -4.36 -18.96
N ASP A 52 5.39 -4.72 -18.09
CA ASP A 52 6.49 -5.64 -18.40
C ASP A 52 5.92 -7.01 -18.80
N GLY A 53 4.96 -7.54 -18.05
CA GLY A 53 4.29 -8.80 -18.41
C GLY A 53 3.53 -8.74 -19.73
N PHE A 54 2.94 -7.58 -20.07
CA PHE A 54 2.32 -7.36 -21.39
C PHE A 54 3.34 -7.25 -22.52
N ALA A 55 4.46 -6.56 -22.29
CA ALA A 55 5.53 -6.41 -23.26
C ALA A 55 6.21 -7.75 -23.55
N ASP A 56 6.50 -8.54 -22.52
CA ASP A 56 7.03 -9.89 -22.67
C ASP A 56 6.05 -10.81 -23.40
N GLY A 57 4.75 -10.75 -23.06
CA GLY A 57 3.71 -11.53 -23.72
C GLY A 57 3.43 -11.10 -25.18
N TRP A 58 3.63 -9.83 -25.52
CA TRP A 58 3.50 -9.30 -26.89
C TRP A 58 4.74 -9.61 -27.75
N SER A 59 5.94 -9.54 -27.17
CA SER A 59 7.20 -9.84 -27.87
C SER A 59 7.41 -11.33 -28.15
N ALA A 60 6.74 -12.21 -27.39
CA ALA A 60 6.74 -13.66 -27.60
C ALA A 60 5.80 -14.13 -28.73
N ARG A 61 5.06 -13.22 -29.37
CA ARG A 61 4.09 -13.50 -30.44
C ARG A 61 4.62 -13.04 -31.80
#